data_AF-A0A2H6A6R8-F1
#
_entry.id   AF-A0A2H6A6R8-F1
#
_cell.length_a   1.000
_cell.length_b   1.000
_cell.length_c   1.000
_cell.angle_alpha   90.00
_cell.angle_beta   90.00
_cell.angle_gamma   90.00
#
_symmetry.space_group_name_H-M   'P 1'
#
loop_
_entity.id
_entity.type
_entity.pdbx_description
1 polymer ?
#
loop_
_entity_poly.entity_id
_entity_poly.type
_entity_poly.pdbx_seq_one_letter_code
_entity_poly.pdbx_strand_id
1 'polypeptide(L)'
;MYVVMYIAPLEMSRMVRKQVYLEPQQERRLKQTARALGVSEAELIRRGVSQVADVGAPGLVDPEAWVRELAFIRKRARRHKRRGGMRSWTREGLYEERLSRLPH
;
A
#
# COMPACT_ATOMS: atom_id res chain seq x y z
N MET A 1 -12.56 20.14 -0.04
CA MET A 1 -12.49 19.47 1.28
C MET A 1 -13.70 18.56 1.43
N TYR A 2 -13.73 17.39 0.77
CA TYR A 2 -14.88 16.45 0.78
C TYR A 2 -14.46 15.00 0.46
N VAL A 3 -13.29 14.54 0.92
CA VAL A 3 -12.79 13.19 0.57
C VAL A 3 -12.63 12.26 1.80
N VAL A 4 -12.92 12.75 3.00
CA VAL A 4 -12.61 12.01 4.26
C VAL A 4 -13.87 11.56 5.01
N MET A 5 -15.02 11.44 4.33
CA MET A 5 -16.30 11.09 4.99
C MET A 5 -17.05 9.90 4.35
N TYR A 6 -16.33 8.99 3.68
CA TYR A 6 -16.90 7.72 3.21
C TYR A 6 -15.97 6.52 3.46
N ILE A 7 -15.23 6.55 4.57
CA ILE A 7 -14.50 5.36 5.03
C ILE A 7 -14.97 5.07 6.46
N ALA A 8 -16.23 4.70 6.55
CA ALA A 8 -16.82 3.94 7.65
C ALA A 8 -17.20 2.54 7.09
N PRO A 9 -17.19 1.51 7.94
CA PRO A 9 -16.64 0.19 7.66
C PRO A 9 -17.55 -0.64 6.74
N LEU A 10 -17.03 -1.13 5.61
CA LEU A 10 -17.75 -2.13 4.81
C LEU A 10 -17.54 -3.52 5.41
N GLU A 11 -18.57 -3.92 6.12
CA GLU A 11 -18.88 -5.26 6.57
C GLU A 11 -18.78 -6.34 5.46
N MET A 12 -18.28 -7.50 5.88
CA MET A 12 -18.46 -8.85 5.32
C MET A 12 -18.60 -9.03 3.79
N SER A 13 -17.48 -9.39 3.16
CA SER A 13 -17.35 -10.18 1.91
C SER A 13 -18.03 -9.66 0.62
N ARG A 14 -18.02 -8.35 0.37
CA ARG A 14 -18.34 -7.84 -0.97
C ARG A 14 -17.20 -8.11 -1.95
N MET A 15 -17.35 -9.12 -2.81
CA MET A 15 -16.39 -9.35 -3.91
C MET A 15 -16.44 -8.21 -4.94
N VAL A 16 -15.27 -7.73 -5.38
CA VAL A 16 -15.14 -6.69 -6.41
C VAL A 16 -14.87 -7.36 -7.76
N ARG A 17 -15.71 -7.07 -8.78
CA ARG A 17 -15.48 -7.58 -10.14
C ARG A 17 -14.18 -7.00 -10.71
N LYS A 18 -13.29 -7.87 -11.16
CA LYS A 18 -12.07 -7.50 -11.90
C LYS A 18 -12.14 -8.09 -13.31
N GLN A 19 -11.65 -7.34 -14.28
CA GLN A 19 -11.47 -7.79 -15.67
C GLN A 19 -9.97 -7.85 -15.95
N VAL A 20 -9.51 -8.96 -16.52
CA VAL A 20 -8.10 -9.22 -16.81
C VAL A 20 -8.03 -9.86 -18.19
N TYR A 21 -7.12 -9.37 -19.03
CA TYR A 21 -6.80 -9.99 -20.31
C TYR A 21 -5.73 -11.05 -20.09
N LEU A 22 -5.96 -12.25 -20.64
CA LEU A 22 -5.03 -13.37 -20.57
C LEU A 22 -4.61 -13.77 -21.98
N GLU A 23 -3.38 -14.21 -22.12
CA GLU A 23 -2.94 -14.84 -23.36
C GLU A 23 -3.67 -16.16 -23.59
N PRO A 24 -3.85 -16.62 -24.85
CA PRO A 24 -4.55 -17.88 -25.15
C PRO A 24 -3.96 -19.09 -24.41
N GLN A 25 -2.64 -19.11 -24.20
CA GLN A 25 -1.99 -20.19 -23.45
C GLN A 25 -2.32 -20.13 -21.95
N GLN A 26 -2.40 -18.94 -21.36
CA GLN A 26 -2.76 -18.73 -19.96
C GLN A 26 -4.22 -19.13 -19.70
N GLU A 27 -5.14 -18.76 -20.60
CA GLU A 27 -6.54 -19.17 -20.53
C GLU A 27 -6.69 -20.71 -20.53
N ARG A 28 -5.99 -21.39 -21.46
CA ARG A 28 -6.00 -22.85 -21.54
C ARG A 28 -5.48 -23.50 -20.25
N ARG A 29 -4.36 -22.99 -19.72
CA ARG A 29 -3.79 -23.48 -18.47
C ARG A 29 -4.73 -23.25 -17.29
N LEU A 30 -5.35 -22.06 -17.19
CA LEU A 30 -6.32 -21.74 -16.14
C LEU A 30 -7.49 -22.73 -16.14
N LYS A 31 -8.07 -22.99 -17.31
CA LYS A 31 -9.16 -23.96 -17.51
C LYS A 31 -8.77 -25.37 -17.13
N GLN A 32 -7.61 -25.84 -17.59
CA GLN A 32 -7.11 -27.19 -17.30
C GLN A 32 -6.86 -27.37 -15.80
N THR A 33 -6.17 -26.42 -15.17
CA THR A 33 -5.86 -26.49 -13.73
C THR A 33 -7.13 -26.39 -12.88
N ALA A 34 -8.07 -25.51 -13.22
CA ALA A 34 -9.34 -25.39 -12.49
C ALA A 34 -10.13 -26.71 -12.54
N ARG A 35 -10.20 -27.34 -13.72
CA ARG A 35 -10.83 -28.67 -13.89
C ARG A 35 -10.11 -29.76 -13.11
N ALA A 36 -8.79 -29.82 -13.20
CA ALA A 36 -7.98 -30.82 -12.49
C ALA A 36 -8.13 -30.72 -10.97
N LEU A 37 -8.30 -29.51 -10.44
CA LEU A 37 -8.50 -29.24 -9.01
C LEU A 37 -9.99 -29.28 -8.58
N GLY A 38 -10.94 -29.46 -9.51
CA GLY A 38 -12.37 -29.47 -9.20
C GLY A 38 -12.92 -28.13 -8.68
N VAL A 39 -12.29 -27.01 -9.02
CA VAL A 39 -12.70 -25.66 -8.57
C VAL A 39 -13.06 -24.75 -9.75
N SER A 40 -13.75 -23.64 -9.47
CA SER A 40 -13.99 -22.61 -10.50
C SER A 40 -12.71 -21.87 -10.88
N GLU A 41 -12.64 -21.36 -12.11
CA GLU A 41 -11.54 -20.50 -12.57
C GLU A 41 -11.37 -19.26 -11.66
N ALA A 42 -12.49 -18.66 -11.23
CA ALA A 42 -12.48 -17.51 -10.32
C ALA A 42 -11.90 -17.85 -8.94
N GLU A 43 -12.19 -19.04 -8.42
CA GLU A 43 -11.61 -19.54 -7.17
C GLU A 43 -10.10 -19.76 -7.31
N LEU A 44 -9.67 -20.34 -8.43
CA LEU A 44 -8.25 -20.53 -8.72
C LEU A 44 -7.52 -19.18 -8.83
N ILE A 45 -8.12 -18.18 -9.49
CA ILE A 45 -7.56 -16.82 -9.55
C ILE A 45 -7.45 -16.21 -8.15
N ARG A 46 -8.50 -16.31 -7.31
CA ARG A 46 -8.46 -15.80 -5.93
C ARG A 46 -7.35 -16.45 -5.10
N ARG A 47 -7.19 -17.78 -5.21
CA ARG A 47 -6.11 -18.51 -4.53
C ARG A 47 -4.74 -18.04 -5.01
N GLY A 48 -4.55 -17.88 -6.32
CA GLY A 48 -3.30 -17.36 -6.88
C GLY A 48 -2.97 -15.95 -6.38
N VAL A 49 -3.96 -15.05 -6.36
CA VAL A 49 -3.78 -13.68 -5.81
C VAL A 49 -3.43 -13.72 -4.33
N SER A 50 -4.11 -14.56 -3.54
CA SER A 50 -3.85 -14.69 -2.09
C SER A 50 -2.45 -15.26 -1.85
N GLN A 51 -2.06 -16.31 -2.56
CA GLN A 51 -0.72 -16.91 -2.45
C GLN A 51 0.39 -15.90 -2.77
N VAL A 52 0.24 -15.10 -3.83
CA VAL A 52 1.24 -14.06 -4.16
C VAL A 52 1.26 -12.95 -3.10
N ALA A 53 0.12 -12.61 -2.52
CA ALA A 53 0.04 -11.63 -1.44
C ALA A 53 0.64 -12.16 -0.11
N ASP A 54 0.36 -13.41 0.24
CA ASP A 54 0.77 -14.07 1.48
C ASP A 54 2.25 -14.44 1.48
N VAL A 55 2.79 -14.85 0.32
CA VAL A 55 4.22 -15.13 0.17
C VAL A 55 5.04 -13.84 0.30
N GLY A 56 4.40 -12.66 0.14
CA GLY A 56 5.10 -11.40 -0.08
C GLY A 56 5.93 -11.49 -1.36
N ALA A 57 6.25 -10.36 -1.99
CA ALA A 57 7.30 -10.42 -3.01
C ALA A 57 8.59 -10.92 -2.32
N PRO A 58 9.20 -12.05 -2.76
CA PRO A 58 10.43 -12.53 -2.17
C PRO A 58 11.48 -11.41 -2.25
N GLY A 59 11.81 -10.80 -1.10
CA GLY A 59 12.81 -9.74 -0.99
C GLY A 59 12.32 -8.30 -0.78
N LEU A 60 11.02 -8.02 -0.61
CA LEU A 60 10.54 -6.62 -0.47
C LEU A 60 10.26 -6.16 0.97
N VAL A 61 10.15 -7.07 1.94
CA VAL A 61 9.93 -6.67 3.34
C VAL A 61 10.77 -7.56 4.26
N ASP A 62 11.89 -7.03 4.74
CA ASP A 62 12.60 -7.59 5.89
C ASP A 62 11.79 -7.26 7.16
N PRO A 63 11.14 -8.24 7.81
CA PRO A 63 10.32 -8.00 8.99
C PRO A 63 11.15 -7.41 10.14
N GLU A 64 12.43 -7.78 10.25
CA GLU A 64 13.31 -7.23 11.25
C GLU A 64 13.72 -5.78 10.94
N ALA A 65 13.91 -5.44 9.66
CA ALA A 65 14.14 -4.05 9.25
C ALA A 65 12.96 -3.16 9.65
N TRP A 66 11.73 -3.65 9.48
CA TRP A 66 10.54 -2.92 9.92
C TRP A 66 10.49 -2.74 11.43
N VAL A 67 10.83 -3.78 12.21
CA VAL A 67 10.88 -3.69 13.68
C VAL A 67 11.98 -2.71 14.14
N ARG A 68 13.16 -2.74 13.51
CA ARG A 68 14.26 -1.79 13.77
C ARG A 68 13.85 -0.35 13.45
N GLU A 69 13.18 -0.12 12.33
CA GLU A 69 12.71 1.21 11.93
C GLU A 69 11.61 1.72 12.88
N LEU A 70 10.66 0.86 13.26
CA LEU A 70 9.63 1.22 14.22
C LEU A 70 10.22 1.60 15.59
N ALA A 71 11.26 0.88 16.04
CA ALA A 71 12.00 1.19 17.26
C ALA A 71 12.75 2.53 17.12
N PHE A 72 13.36 2.80 15.96
CA PHE A 72 14.01 4.06 15.66
C PHE A 72 13.03 5.24 15.67
N ILE A 73 11.89 5.13 14.99
CA ILE A 73 10.81 6.14 14.99
C ILE A 73 10.33 6.41 16.41
N ARG A 74 10.08 5.37 17.20
CA ARG A 74 9.67 5.50 18.62
C ARG A 74 10.74 6.19 19.46
N LYS A 75 12.02 5.83 19.30
CA LYS A 75 13.16 6.47 19.98
C LYS A 75 13.27 7.95 19.60
N ARG A 76 13.12 8.27 18.31
CA ARG A 76 13.14 9.65 17.79
C ARG A 76 11.95 10.47 18.31
N ALA A 77 10.75 9.91 18.31
CA ALA A 77 9.55 10.57 18.83
C ALA A 77 9.68 10.88 20.32
N ARG A 78 10.25 9.96 21.12
CA ARG A 78 10.56 10.19 22.54
C ARG A 78 11.59 11.30 22.76
N ARG A 79 12.60 11.38 21.89
CA ARG A 79 13.65 12.42 21.91
C ARG A 79 13.12 13.79 21.47
N HIS A 80 12.09 13.82 20.63
CA HIS A 80 11.34 15.00 20.21
C HIS A 80 10.07 15.22 21.05
N LYS A 81 10.11 15.00 22.37
CA LYS A 81 9.21 15.74 23.27
C LYS A 81 9.53 17.22 23.10
N ARG A 82 8.75 17.88 22.22
CA ARG A 82 8.73 19.30 21.85
C ARG A 82 9.92 20.09 22.41
N ARG A 83 10.93 20.37 21.57
CA ARG A 83 11.68 21.62 21.72
C ARG A 83 10.62 22.72 21.55
N GLY A 84 10.07 23.19 22.67
CA GLY A 84 9.08 24.26 22.74
C GLY A 84 9.72 25.61 22.43
N GLY A 85 10.37 25.73 21.28
CA GLY A 85 10.62 27.00 20.64
C GLY A 85 9.50 27.23 19.65
N MET A 86 8.84 28.39 19.74
CA MET A 86 7.95 28.86 18.68
C MET A 86 8.71 28.72 17.35
N ARG A 87 8.10 28.05 16.36
CA ARG A 87 8.74 27.93 15.04
C ARG A 87 9.02 29.36 14.56
N SER A 88 10.29 29.68 14.31
CA SER A 88 10.70 31.02 13.88
C SER A 88 10.31 31.34 12.44
N TRP A 89 9.82 30.33 11.71
CA TRP A 89 9.36 30.44 10.34
C TRP A 89 7.89 30.09 10.23
N THR A 90 7.18 30.87 9.42
CA THR A 90 5.84 30.53 8.93
C THR A 90 5.96 29.73 7.64
N ARG A 91 4.93 28.96 7.34
CA ARG A 91 4.91 28.16 6.10
C ARG A 91 5.02 29.09 4.89
N GLU A 92 4.31 30.20 4.95
CA GLU A 92 4.19 31.21 3.91
C GLU A 92 5.55 31.86 3.61
N GLY A 93 6.31 32.22 4.64
CA GLY A 93 7.65 32.80 4.48
C GLY A 93 8.64 31.86 3.78
N LEU A 94 8.53 30.54 3.98
CA LEU A 94 9.35 29.57 3.25
C LEU A 94 8.97 29.45 1.77
N TYR A 95 7.69 29.64 1.43
CA TYR A 95 7.27 29.62 0.02
C TYR A 95 7.71 30.88 -0.70
N GLU A 96 7.64 32.05 -0.05
CA GLU A 96 8.13 33.32 -0.59
C GLU A 96 9.65 33.29 -0.79
N GLU A 97 10.41 32.83 0.20
CA GLU A 97 11.86 32.65 0.09
C GLU A 97 12.24 31.64 -1.00
N ARG A 98 11.44 30.59 -1.21
CA ARG A 98 11.67 29.64 -2.29
C ARG A 98 11.40 30.24 -3.66
N LEU A 99 10.33 31.03 -3.79
CA LEU A 99 9.96 31.68 -5.05
C LEU A 99 10.97 32.73 -5.46
N SER A 100 11.55 33.46 -4.51
CA SER A 100 12.55 34.51 -4.77
C SER A 100 13.92 33.97 -5.21
N ARG A 101 14.20 32.68 -4.97
CA ARG A 101 15.44 32.01 -5.40
C ARG A 101 15.35 31.40 -6.80
N LEU A 102 14.18 31.41 -7.43
CA LEU A 102 14.02 30.93 -8.80
C LEU A 102 14.33 32.08 -9.77
N PRO A 103 15.18 31.86 -10.79
CA PRO A 103 15.39 32.87 -11.83
C PRO A 103 14.08 33.11 -12.59
N HIS A 104 13.78 34.39 -12.83
CA HIS A 104 12.63 34.84 -13.62
C HIS A 104 12.80 34.56 -15.11
#